data_AF-A0A8T1IJS6-F1
#
_entry.id   AF-A0A8T1IJS6-F1
#
_cell.length_a   1.000
_cell.length_b   1.000
_cell.length_c   1.000
_cell.angle_alpha   90.00
_cell.angle_beta   90.00
_cell.angle_gamma   90.00
#
_symmetry.space_group_name_H-M   'P 1'
#
loop_
_entity.id
_entity.type
_entity.pdbx_description
1 polymer ?
#
loop_
_entity_poly.entity_id
_entity_poly.type
_entity_poly.pdbx_seq_one_letter_code
_entity_poly.pdbx_strand_id
1 'polypeptide(L)'
;MVKIKAEAQMAADEATHHAARAQEEAHMLLEQSRQKAEAAMAAAREEQREGKAAVEKAMAEAARAKEEAEKQLAEAKRAQEEAQKLIEANRRIQESDVQGPSIYAVYRKMIQDGQSNEDVKKKMQENSIDEMDIEAFFDGINSYDEKIRALHAEVEKLKRTRSVRQKEEARAQDMLANLGNSSKLLDGRSLLHLAAEEGRVDLLRIIIEQDVWLYDLQGRRAADIARENNRDDIASMIEARMPKQSTLPSFDRGARQNAALLIGEREVRRNRESFVCGSFSEVYKGTWLSADVVIKRVKAFSEADKKAFWREARIWKKAKHPNIVPFFGAYFRGPKYLLVCKEATNGNLRDYLKREREQSEKTQSVWQKLYEAALGLLFLHLRNIIHSDLKCNQILVGENGEAMLTDFGMSFISDESRPSGGVKGAVRWKEPECLRAENPSQATKEADVYSFGMCVVEAVTGRFPWGNLPDFAVMHHVQKEKFLLQPPEFSDAQWNFVKSLCAFDPHRRLTMDGAVEELKEFARQERRNGGHEQMHHFEPRPESELEDSDDSDWE
;
A
#
# COMPACT_ATOMS: atom_id res chain seq x y z
N MET A 1 1.89 53.46 30.67
CA MET A 1 2.52 52.38 31.47
C MET A 1 1.51 51.36 32.01
N VAL A 2 0.46 51.73 32.75
CA VAL A 2 -0.51 50.78 33.34
C VAL A 2 -1.15 49.84 32.30
N LYS A 3 -1.57 50.37 31.15
CA LYS A 3 -2.13 49.58 30.04
C LYS A 3 -1.13 48.60 29.42
N ILE A 4 0.12 49.02 29.25
CA ILE A 4 1.21 48.17 28.74
C ILE A 4 1.57 47.09 29.75
N LYS A 5 1.56 47.40 31.06
CA LYS A 5 1.75 46.43 32.13
C LYS A 5 0.62 45.39 32.14
N ALA A 6 -0.63 45.81 31.93
CA ALA A 6 -1.77 44.90 31.85
C ALA A 6 -1.72 43.99 30.61
N GLU A 7 -1.39 44.53 29.44
CA GLU A 7 -1.25 43.75 28.20
C GLU A 7 -0.06 42.78 28.24
N ALA A 8 1.06 43.19 28.86
CA ALA A 8 2.22 42.32 29.07
C ALA A 8 1.93 41.22 30.09
N GLN A 9 1.17 41.51 31.14
CA GLN A 9 0.74 40.51 32.13
C GLN A 9 -0.20 39.48 31.51
N MET A 10 -1.21 39.92 30.73
CA MET A 10 -2.08 39.00 30.01
C MET A 10 -1.32 38.09 29.04
N ALA A 11 -0.35 38.64 28.28
CA ALA A 11 0.47 37.85 27.37
C ALA A 11 1.37 36.85 28.12
N ALA A 12 1.85 37.20 29.31
CA ALA A 12 2.63 36.31 30.17
C ALA A 12 1.75 35.18 30.76
N ASP A 13 0.53 35.51 31.19
CA ASP A 13 -0.42 34.55 31.75
C ASP A 13 -0.88 33.54 30.66
N GLU A 14 -1.17 34.02 29.45
CA GLU A 14 -1.52 33.18 28.30
C GLU A 14 -0.35 32.27 27.86
N ALA A 15 0.88 32.80 27.83
CA ALA A 15 2.06 31.99 27.52
C ALA A 15 2.31 30.92 28.58
N THR A 16 2.08 31.25 29.85
CA THR A 16 2.19 30.31 30.98
C THR A 16 1.13 29.21 30.88
N HIS A 17 -0.10 29.56 30.52
CA HIS A 17 -1.17 28.58 30.30
C HIS A 17 -0.89 27.67 29.09
N HIS A 18 -0.34 28.22 27.99
CA HIS A 18 -0.02 27.44 26.80
C HIS A 18 1.17 26.50 27.04
N ALA A 19 2.16 26.95 27.82
CA ALA A 19 3.27 26.12 28.28
C ALA A 19 2.79 24.99 29.20
N ALA A 20 1.88 25.30 30.14
CA ALA A 20 1.29 24.29 31.03
C ALA A 20 0.52 23.19 30.27
N ARG A 21 -0.31 23.56 29.27
CA ARG A 21 -0.99 22.57 28.41
C ARG A 21 -0.02 21.73 27.60
N ALA A 22 0.99 22.36 26.98
CA ALA A 22 1.99 21.62 26.21
C ALA A 22 2.80 20.66 27.10
N GLN A 23 3.06 21.04 28.34
CA GLN A 23 3.74 20.20 29.33
C GLN A 23 2.85 19.03 29.79
N GLU A 24 1.54 19.26 29.95
CA GLU A 24 0.55 18.23 30.28
C GLU A 24 0.35 17.24 29.13
N GLU A 25 0.26 17.70 27.88
CA GLU A 25 0.22 16.86 26.68
C GLU A 25 1.49 16.03 26.51
N ALA A 26 2.66 16.64 26.72
CA ALA A 26 3.94 15.94 26.71
C ALA A 26 4.02 14.86 27.80
N HIS A 27 3.54 15.16 29.02
CA HIS A 27 3.47 14.19 30.11
C HIS A 27 2.51 13.04 29.79
N MET A 28 1.37 13.33 29.16
CA MET A 28 0.40 12.31 28.76
C MET A 28 0.96 11.36 27.69
N LEU A 29 1.69 11.90 26.71
CA LEU A 29 2.36 11.11 25.67
C LEU A 29 3.51 10.25 26.24
N LEU A 30 4.27 10.80 27.19
CA LEU A 30 5.33 10.07 27.91
C LEU A 30 4.74 8.92 28.72
N GLU A 31 3.62 9.13 29.39
CA GLU A 31 2.93 8.11 30.16
C GLU A 31 2.32 7.02 29.26
N GLN A 32 1.72 7.39 28.13
CA GLN A 32 1.27 6.40 27.12
C GLN A 32 2.43 5.59 26.54
N SER A 33 3.58 6.22 26.32
CA SER A 33 4.80 5.53 25.87
C SER A 33 5.35 4.59 26.95
N ARG A 34 5.31 5.00 28.23
CA ARG A 34 5.70 4.18 29.38
C ARG A 34 4.80 2.96 29.52
N GLN A 35 3.48 3.12 29.43
CA GLN A 35 2.52 2.03 29.48
C GLN A 35 2.70 1.03 28.31
N LYS A 36 3.00 1.51 27.10
CA LYS A 36 3.34 0.64 25.96
C LYS A 36 4.64 -0.12 26.20
N ALA A 37 5.65 0.52 26.79
CA ALA A 37 6.91 -0.14 27.14
C ALA A 37 6.74 -1.17 28.26
N GLU A 38 5.93 -0.88 29.28
CA GLU A 38 5.59 -1.82 30.35
C GLU A 38 4.76 -3.00 29.83
N ALA A 39 3.81 -2.77 28.93
CA ALA A 39 3.06 -3.83 28.25
C ALA A 39 3.96 -4.71 27.36
N ALA A 40 4.94 -4.11 26.66
CA ALA A 40 5.93 -4.84 25.88
C ALA A 40 6.91 -5.62 26.76
N MET A 41 7.31 -5.09 27.92
CA MET A 41 8.16 -5.80 28.89
C MET A 41 7.39 -6.92 29.61
N ALA A 42 6.09 -6.75 29.87
CA ALA A 42 5.21 -7.80 30.37
C ALA A 42 5.02 -8.92 29.33
N ALA A 43 4.77 -8.56 28.07
CA ALA A 43 4.74 -9.51 26.95
C ALA A 43 6.09 -10.24 26.78
N ALA A 44 7.22 -9.56 26.98
CA ALA A 44 8.55 -10.17 26.94
C ALA A 44 8.85 -11.11 28.13
N ARG A 45 8.20 -10.91 29.29
CA ARG A 45 8.26 -11.85 30.42
C ARG A 45 7.38 -13.09 30.18
N GLU A 46 6.25 -12.91 29.49
CA GLU A 46 5.38 -14.01 29.01
C GLU A 46 6.07 -14.81 27.88
N GLU A 47 6.85 -14.14 27.04
CA GLU A 47 7.54 -14.68 25.86
C GLU A 47 9.00 -15.08 26.15
N GLN A 48 9.37 -15.26 27.43
CA GLN A 48 10.64 -15.90 27.82
C GLN A 48 10.57 -17.41 27.58
N ARG A 49 10.29 -17.80 26.32
CA ARG A 49 10.64 -19.11 25.77
C ARG A 49 11.05 -19.11 24.31
N GLU A 50 10.85 -18.07 23.49
CA GLU A 50 11.35 -18.03 22.09
C GLU A 50 11.08 -16.65 21.43
N GLY A 51 12.11 -15.81 21.16
CA GLY A 51 11.91 -14.69 20.20
C GLY A 51 12.84 -13.46 20.30
N LYS A 52 14.08 -13.54 19.82
CA LYS A 52 15.06 -12.41 19.83
C LYS A 52 14.70 -11.25 18.86
N ALA A 53 14.00 -11.53 17.76
CA ALA A 53 13.75 -10.55 16.68
C ALA A 53 12.55 -9.62 16.90
N ALA A 54 11.52 -10.09 17.62
CA ALA A 54 10.37 -9.26 17.99
C ALA A 54 10.79 -8.19 19.01
N VAL A 55 11.67 -8.57 19.94
CA VAL A 55 12.26 -7.68 20.95
C VAL A 55 13.10 -6.57 20.32
N GLU A 56 13.95 -6.89 19.33
CA GLU A 56 14.77 -5.88 18.65
C GLU A 56 13.91 -4.86 17.87
N LYS A 57 12.82 -5.30 17.24
CA LYS A 57 11.90 -4.41 16.52
C LYS A 57 11.10 -3.50 17.47
N ALA A 58 10.60 -4.05 18.58
CA ALA A 58 9.88 -3.28 19.58
C ALA A 58 10.79 -2.27 20.30
N MET A 59 12.03 -2.65 20.62
CA MET A 59 13.03 -1.71 21.16
C MET A 59 13.37 -0.59 20.18
N ALA A 60 13.47 -0.88 18.88
CA ALA A 60 13.75 0.13 17.86
C ALA A 60 12.59 1.11 17.64
N GLU A 61 11.33 0.66 17.78
CA GLU A 61 10.15 1.53 17.73
C GLU A 61 10.03 2.40 19.00
N ALA A 62 10.33 1.84 20.17
CA ALA A 62 10.37 2.59 21.44
C ALA A 62 11.49 3.65 21.48
N ALA A 63 12.67 3.34 20.91
CA ALA A 63 13.78 4.28 20.82
C ALA A 63 13.44 5.51 19.95
N ARG A 64 12.76 5.31 18.82
CA ARG A 64 12.32 6.42 17.94
C ARG A 64 11.24 7.29 18.61
N ALA A 65 10.28 6.68 19.28
CA ALA A 65 9.25 7.42 20.01
C ALA A 65 9.86 8.25 21.16
N LYS A 66 10.88 7.74 21.84
CA LYS A 66 11.62 8.47 22.87
C LYS A 66 12.38 9.67 22.31
N GLU A 67 13.05 9.52 21.16
CA GLU A 67 13.78 10.60 20.49
C GLU A 67 12.84 11.75 20.06
N GLU A 68 11.67 11.42 19.52
CA GLU A 68 10.62 12.39 19.16
C GLU A 68 10.11 13.16 20.40
N ALA A 69 9.88 12.46 21.51
CA ALA A 69 9.43 13.07 22.77
C ALA A 69 10.52 13.96 23.41
N GLU A 70 11.79 13.55 23.36
CA GLU A 70 12.91 14.36 23.84
C GLU A 70 13.08 15.65 23.02
N LYS A 71 12.84 15.59 21.70
CA LYS A 71 12.86 16.76 20.82
C LYS A 71 11.73 17.74 21.16
N GLN A 72 10.51 17.25 21.35
CA GLN A 72 9.37 18.09 21.76
C GLN A 72 9.59 18.71 23.15
N LEU A 73 10.17 17.94 24.09
CA LEU A 73 10.52 18.46 25.42
C LEU A 73 11.63 19.54 25.35
N ALA A 74 12.59 19.40 24.44
CA ALA A 74 13.63 20.41 24.22
C ALA A 74 13.05 21.70 23.62
N GLU A 75 12.09 21.60 22.69
CA GLU A 75 11.37 22.75 22.13
C GLU A 75 10.52 23.45 23.20
N ALA A 76 9.82 22.68 24.05
CA ALA A 76 9.06 23.22 25.17
C ALA A 76 9.96 23.95 26.19
N LYS A 77 11.14 23.38 26.52
CA LYS A 77 12.13 24.03 27.40
C LYS A 77 12.67 25.33 26.81
N ARG A 78 12.94 25.38 25.50
CA ARG A 78 13.36 26.63 24.83
C ARG A 78 12.28 27.70 24.89
N ALA A 79 11.02 27.33 24.64
CA ALA A 79 9.89 28.25 24.76
C ALA A 79 9.71 28.75 26.21
N GLN A 80 9.94 27.88 27.20
CA GLN A 80 9.90 28.24 28.62
C GLN A 80 11.04 29.17 29.02
N GLU A 81 12.27 28.95 28.53
CA GLU A 81 13.41 29.84 28.74
C GLU A 81 13.19 31.21 28.08
N GLU A 82 12.61 31.26 26.89
CA GLU A 82 12.22 32.51 26.23
C GLU A 82 11.15 33.27 27.03
N ALA A 83 10.14 32.56 27.55
CA ALA A 83 9.14 33.14 28.43
C ALA A 83 9.75 33.65 29.75
N GLN A 84 10.68 32.90 30.36
CA GLN A 84 11.40 33.33 31.56
C GLN A 84 12.28 34.55 31.30
N LYS A 85 12.95 34.63 30.14
CA LYS A 85 13.72 35.82 29.75
C LYS A 85 12.83 37.05 29.59
N LEU A 86 11.62 36.88 29.06
CA LEU A 86 10.62 37.95 28.95
C LEU A 86 10.06 38.36 30.32
N ILE A 87 9.81 37.40 31.21
CA ILE A 87 9.37 37.66 32.59
C ILE A 87 10.47 38.36 33.39
N GLU A 88 11.73 37.94 33.27
CA GLU A 88 12.89 38.54 33.93
C GLU A 88 13.21 39.93 33.36
N ALA A 89 13.04 40.14 32.06
CA ALA A 89 13.11 41.47 31.45
C ALA A 89 12.01 42.39 31.99
N ASN A 90 10.77 41.89 32.11
CA ASN A 90 9.66 42.60 32.75
C ASN A 90 9.93 42.87 34.24
N ARG A 91 10.52 41.92 34.97
CA ARG A 91 10.92 42.07 36.38
C ARG A 91 12.00 43.14 36.53
N ARG A 92 13.02 43.17 35.67
CA ARG A 92 14.06 44.22 35.66
C ARG A 92 13.50 45.60 35.30
N ILE A 93 12.47 45.66 34.46
CA ILE A 93 11.72 46.90 34.17
C ILE A 93 10.86 47.32 35.38
N GLN A 94 10.39 46.37 36.20
CA GLN A 94 9.65 46.64 37.44
C GLN A 94 10.56 46.97 38.64
N GLU A 95 11.75 46.36 38.72
CA GLU A 95 12.76 46.50 39.78
C GLU A 95 13.81 47.56 39.49
N SER A 96 13.83 48.15 38.29
CA SER A 96 14.60 49.37 38.02
C SER A 96 13.94 50.54 38.77
N ASP A 97 14.11 50.51 40.09
CA ASP A 97 13.91 51.64 40.97
C ASP A 97 14.98 52.65 40.58
N VAL A 98 14.61 53.63 39.75
CA VAL A 98 15.50 54.75 39.46
C VAL A 98 15.52 55.64 40.71
N GLN A 99 16.10 55.17 41.80
CA GLN A 99 16.59 56.06 42.86
C GLN A 99 17.95 56.61 42.44
N GLY A 100 17.94 57.51 41.46
CA GLY A 100 18.88 58.62 41.47
C GLY A 100 18.62 59.47 42.73
N PRO A 101 19.63 60.20 43.25
CA PRO A 101 19.63 60.76 44.58
C PRO A 101 18.29 61.40 44.96
N SER A 102 17.82 61.06 46.16
CA SER A 102 16.52 61.37 46.77
C SER A 102 15.96 62.78 46.48
N ILE A 103 16.84 63.75 46.25
CA ILE A 103 16.48 65.15 45.97
C ILE A 103 15.74 65.34 44.64
N TYR A 104 15.93 64.44 43.65
CA TYR A 104 15.35 64.58 42.31
C TYR A 104 14.03 63.82 42.08
N ALA A 105 13.54 63.12 43.11
CA ALA A 105 12.27 62.37 43.03
C ALA A 105 11.07 63.30 42.86
N VAL A 106 11.10 64.46 43.52
CA VAL A 106 10.02 65.46 43.47
C VAL A 106 9.86 66.03 42.05
N TYR A 107 10.96 66.37 41.38
CA TYR A 107 10.92 66.92 40.02
C TYR A 107 10.47 65.89 38.98
N ARG A 108 10.83 64.61 39.14
CA ARG A 108 10.30 63.54 38.27
C ARG A 108 8.80 63.37 38.42
N LYS A 109 8.30 63.46 39.65
CA LYS A 109 6.86 63.41 39.90
C LYS A 109 6.14 64.60 39.25
N MET A 110 6.73 65.79 39.27
CA MET A 110 6.15 66.97 38.58
C MET A 110 6.04 66.78 37.06
N ILE A 111 7.04 66.16 36.43
CA ILE A 111 6.98 65.80 35.00
C ILE A 111 5.90 64.73 34.76
N GLN A 112 5.82 63.71 35.62
CA GLN A 112 4.79 62.66 35.54
C GLN A 112 3.36 63.20 35.73
N ASP A 113 3.20 64.23 36.57
CA ASP A 113 1.94 64.92 36.82
C ASP A 113 1.59 65.94 35.71
N GLY A 114 2.42 66.02 34.65
CA GLY A 114 2.13 66.77 33.42
C GLY A 114 2.66 68.20 33.37
N GLN A 115 3.58 68.59 34.28
CA GLN A 115 4.25 69.89 34.18
C GLN A 115 5.27 69.92 33.05
N SER A 116 5.47 71.10 32.45
CA SER A 116 6.43 71.25 31.36
C SER A 116 7.87 71.12 31.87
N ASN A 117 8.77 70.61 31.02
CA ASN A 117 10.19 70.48 31.38
C ASN A 117 10.81 71.83 31.78
N GLU A 118 10.37 72.93 31.17
CA GLU A 118 10.82 74.29 31.51
C GLU A 118 10.37 74.73 32.91
N ASP A 119 9.12 74.44 33.29
CA ASP A 119 8.61 74.76 34.63
C ASP A 119 9.35 73.97 35.71
N VAL A 120 9.67 72.71 35.42
CA VAL A 120 10.43 71.84 36.32
C VAL A 120 11.89 72.28 36.40
N LYS A 121 12.51 72.68 35.27
CA LYS A 121 13.87 73.24 35.22
C LYS A 121 13.98 74.49 36.09
N LYS A 122 13.01 75.40 35.97
CA LYS A 122 12.92 76.62 36.78
C LYS A 122 12.78 76.31 38.28
N LYS A 123 11.93 75.34 38.63
CA LYS A 123 11.75 74.86 40.02
C LYS A 123 13.04 74.29 40.62
N MET A 124 13.85 73.62 39.81
CA MET A 124 15.14 73.07 40.25
C MET A 124 16.16 74.18 40.51
N GLN A 125 16.20 75.20 39.66
CA GLN A 125 17.04 76.39 39.85
C GLN A 125 16.64 77.19 41.11
N GLU A 126 15.33 77.36 41.36
CA GLU A 126 14.81 78.04 42.56
C GLU A 126 15.22 77.32 43.86
N ASN A 127 15.38 75.99 43.80
CA ASN A 127 15.87 75.17 44.92
C ASN A 127 17.40 75.04 44.97
N SER A 128 18.12 75.92 44.26
CA SER A 128 19.59 76.03 44.26
C SER A 128 20.32 74.78 43.79
N ILE A 129 19.75 74.04 42.84
CA ILE A 129 20.43 72.93 42.15
C ILE A 129 21.31 73.52 41.03
N ASP A 130 22.53 73.01 40.91
CA ASP A 130 23.48 73.46 39.89
C ASP A 130 23.00 73.13 38.47
N GLU A 131 23.31 74.03 37.52
CA GLU A 131 22.84 73.91 36.14
C GLU A 131 23.39 72.66 35.43
N MET A 132 24.62 72.21 35.74
CA MET A 132 25.14 70.94 35.22
C MET A 132 24.32 69.73 35.71
N ASP A 133 23.87 69.75 36.96
CA ASP A 133 23.07 68.65 37.53
C ASP A 133 21.64 68.63 36.96
N ILE A 134 21.09 69.81 36.67
CA ILE A 134 19.79 69.95 35.99
C ILE A 134 19.88 69.40 34.57
N GLU A 135 20.93 69.71 33.81
CA GLU A 135 21.13 69.19 32.45
C GLU A 135 21.34 67.67 32.46
N ALA A 136 22.19 67.16 33.36
CA ALA A 136 22.40 65.72 33.52
C ALA A 136 21.10 64.96 33.87
N PHE A 137 20.20 65.57 34.64
CA PHE A 137 18.89 65.03 34.97
C PHE A 137 17.98 64.89 33.75
N PHE A 138 17.86 65.95 32.93
CA PHE A 138 17.01 65.92 31.74
C PHE A 138 17.61 65.07 30.61
N ASP A 139 18.93 65.03 30.45
CA ASP A 139 19.61 64.13 29.51
C ASP A 139 19.39 62.66 29.88
N GLY A 140 19.42 62.35 31.18
CA GLY A 140 19.04 61.04 31.69
C GLY A 140 17.63 60.65 31.27
N ILE A 141 16.64 61.53 31.48
CA ILE A 141 15.23 61.30 31.11
C ILE A 141 15.09 61.08 29.60
N ASN A 142 15.72 61.92 28.78
CA ASN A 142 15.67 61.81 27.32
C ASN A 142 16.29 60.50 26.81
N SER A 143 17.40 60.06 27.40
CA SER A 143 18.06 58.77 27.07
C SER A 143 17.17 57.56 27.40
N TYR A 144 16.40 57.61 28.49
CA TYR A 144 15.46 56.56 28.85
C TYR A 144 14.24 56.53 27.91
N ASP A 145 13.72 57.69 27.52
CA ASP A 145 12.61 57.79 26.57
C ASP A 145 12.96 57.28 25.17
N GLU A 146 14.21 57.40 24.74
CA GLU A 146 14.69 56.78 23.50
C GLU A 146 14.77 55.26 23.60
N LYS A 147 15.29 54.72 24.72
CA LYS A 147 15.36 53.27 24.95
C LYS A 147 13.97 52.63 25.06
N ILE A 148 13.03 53.31 25.70
CA ILE A 148 11.63 52.86 25.81
C ILE A 148 10.95 52.86 24.43
N ARG A 149 11.21 53.88 23.60
CA ARG A 149 10.70 53.93 22.22
C ARG A 149 11.28 52.83 21.33
N ALA A 150 12.58 52.53 21.46
CA ALA A 150 13.23 51.45 20.72
C ALA A 150 12.67 50.06 21.10
N LEU A 151 12.52 49.79 22.41
CA LEU A 151 11.96 48.53 22.91
C LEU A 151 10.48 48.35 22.50
N HIS A 152 9.67 49.41 22.53
CA HIS A 152 8.30 49.35 22.02
C HIS A 152 8.24 49.02 20.52
N ALA A 153 9.13 49.59 19.72
CA ALA A 153 9.18 49.32 18.28
C ALA A 153 9.55 47.86 17.98
N GLU A 154 10.42 47.26 18.80
CA GLU A 154 10.83 45.86 18.66
C GLU A 154 9.70 44.89 19.06
N VAL A 155 8.98 45.16 20.15
CA VAL A 155 7.80 44.39 20.57
C VAL A 155 6.68 44.44 19.52
N GLU A 156 6.41 45.61 18.94
CA GLU A 156 5.39 45.76 17.89
C GLU A 156 5.79 45.09 16.58
N LYS A 157 7.08 45.05 16.24
CA LYS A 157 7.60 44.29 15.10
C LYS A 157 7.39 42.78 15.26
N LEU A 158 7.61 42.25 16.46
CA LEU A 158 7.41 40.83 16.77
C LEU A 158 5.91 40.44 16.78
N LYS A 159 5.03 41.30 17.32
CA LYS A 159 3.57 41.10 17.26
C LYS A 159 3.03 41.07 15.83
N ARG A 160 3.51 41.96 14.94
CA ARG A 160 3.13 41.97 13.52
C ARG A 160 3.55 40.69 12.81
N THR A 161 4.76 40.20 13.07
CA THR A 161 5.30 38.98 12.45
C THR A 161 4.51 37.73 12.88
N ARG A 162 4.09 37.65 14.15
CA ARG A 162 3.24 36.57 14.67
C ARG A 162 1.80 36.63 14.12
N SER A 163 1.23 37.82 14.00
CA SER A 163 -0.12 38.04 13.45
C SER A 163 -0.22 37.67 11.96
N VAL A 164 0.81 37.97 11.17
CA VAL A 164 0.87 37.57 9.75
C VAL A 164 0.93 36.05 9.62
N ARG A 165 1.79 35.40 10.41
CA ARG A 165 1.95 33.94 10.38
C ARG A 165 0.67 33.19 10.77
N GLN A 166 -0.02 33.64 11.83
CA GLN A 166 -1.30 33.06 12.24
C GLN A 166 -2.44 33.33 11.24
N LYS A 167 -2.45 34.50 10.58
CA LYS A 167 -3.41 34.80 9.52
C LYS A 167 -3.16 33.96 8.27
N GLU A 168 -1.91 33.70 7.89
CA GLU A 168 -1.56 32.85 6.75
C GLU A 168 -1.90 31.37 7.02
N GLU A 169 -1.67 30.87 8.25
CA GLU A 169 -2.04 29.51 8.68
C GLU A 169 -3.56 29.30 8.70
N ALA A 170 -4.31 30.25 9.25
CA ALA A 170 -5.78 30.19 9.26
C ALA A 170 -6.37 30.28 7.84
N ARG A 171 -5.77 31.09 6.95
CA ARG A 171 -6.18 31.18 5.54
C ARG A 171 -5.87 29.91 4.77
N ALA A 172 -4.72 29.27 5.03
CA ALA A 172 -4.36 27.99 4.43
C ALA A 172 -5.31 26.86 4.88
N GLN A 173 -5.72 26.85 6.15
CA GLN A 173 -6.70 25.88 6.68
C GLN A 173 -8.12 26.08 6.10
N ASP A 174 -8.59 27.32 5.98
CA ASP A 174 -9.88 27.66 5.37
C ASP A 174 -9.91 27.35 3.86
N MET A 175 -8.75 27.48 3.19
CA MET A 175 -8.60 27.10 1.77
C MET A 175 -8.51 25.59 1.55
N LEU A 176 -7.89 24.84 2.47
CA LEU A 176 -7.90 23.37 2.48
C LEU A 176 -9.33 22.81 2.66
N ALA A 177 -10.15 23.46 3.50
CA ALA A 177 -11.56 23.10 3.70
C ALA A 177 -12.40 23.34 2.43
N ASN A 178 -12.14 24.41 1.69
CA ASN A 178 -12.83 24.72 0.43
C ASN A 178 -12.35 23.86 -0.77
N LEU A 179 -11.08 23.45 -0.80
CA LEU A 179 -10.54 22.52 -1.81
C LEU A 179 -11.07 21.08 -1.66
N GLY A 180 -11.44 20.68 -0.43
CA GLY A 180 -12.11 19.40 -0.16
C GLY A 180 -13.47 19.22 -0.87
N ASN A 181 -14.08 20.32 -1.31
CA ASN A 181 -15.36 20.33 -2.03
C ASN A 181 -15.23 20.40 -3.56
N SER A 182 -14.02 20.51 -4.12
CA SER A 182 -13.83 20.47 -5.57
C SER A 182 -13.62 19.03 -6.03
N SER A 183 -14.59 18.55 -6.81
CA SER A 183 -14.74 17.25 -7.47
C SER A 183 -13.56 16.70 -8.31
N LYS A 184 -12.29 17.05 -8.06
CA LYS A 184 -11.15 16.66 -8.90
C LYS A 184 -9.97 16.08 -8.11
N LEU A 185 -10.16 14.88 -7.59
CA LEU A 185 -9.06 13.91 -7.40
C LEU A 185 -9.03 12.85 -8.53
N LEU A 186 -9.87 13.03 -9.56
CA LEU A 186 -10.09 12.09 -10.68
C LEU A 186 -8.85 11.81 -11.55
N ASP A 187 -7.83 12.66 -11.54
CA ASP A 187 -6.65 12.53 -12.43
C ASP A 187 -5.35 12.18 -11.68
N GLY A 188 -5.43 11.80 -10.40
CA GLY A 188 -4.28 11.40 -9.57
C GLY A 188 -3.14 12.44 -9.46
N ARG A 189 -3.48 13.73 -9.60
CA ARG A 189 -2.62 14.87 -9.29
C ARG A 189 -2.58 15.11 -7.77
N SER A 190 -1.40 15.32 -7.20
CA SER A 190 -1.25 15.68 -5.78
C SER A 190 -1.54 17.18 -5.54
N LEU A 191 -1.67 17.59 -4.28
CA LEU A 191 -1.83 19.00 -3.91
C LEU A 191 -0.68 19.87 -4.43
N LEU A 192 0.55 19.34 -4.48
CA LEU A 192 1.68 20.04 -5.09
C LEU A 192 1.50 20.28 -6.60
N HIS A 193 0.90 19.33 -7.33
CA HIS A 193 0.63 19.48 -8.77
C HIS A 193 -0.44 20.54 -9.04
N LEU A 194 -1.51 20.53 -8.25
CA LEU A 194 -2.58 21.53 -8.36
C LEU A 194 -2.09 22.93 -7.96
N ALA A 195 -1.29 23.04 -6.90
CA ALA A 195 -0.71 24.32 -6.49
C ALA A 195 0.26 24.88 -7.54
N ALA A 196 1.00 24.03 -8.25
CA ALA A 196 1.85 24.44 -9.36
C ALA A 196 1.05 24.89 -10.61
N GLU A 197 -0.02 24.15 -10.93
CA GLU A 197 -0.95 24.46 -12.03
C GLU A 197 -1.77 25.73 -11.80
N GLU A 198 -2.14 26.03 -10.56
CA GLU A 198 -2.91 27.23 -10.19
C GLU A 198 -2.02 28.41 -9.78
N GLY A 199 -0.74 28.18 -9.50
CA GLY A 199 0.26 29.23 -9.32
C GLY A 199 0.31 29.74 -7.88
N ARG A 200 -0.03 28.86 -6.95
CA ARG A 200 -0.26 29.14 -5.54
C ARG A 200 1.04 29.03 -4.76
N VAL A 201 1.88 30.05 -4.87
CA VAL A 201 3.20 30.16 -4.22
C VAL A 201 3.10 30.01 -2.69
N ASP A 202 2.01 30.52 -2.12
CA ASP A 202 1.63 30.39 -0.71
C ASP A 202 1.49 28.93 -0.27
N LEU A 203 0.76 28.12 -1.05
CA LEU A 203 0.58 26.70 -0.77
C LEU A 203 1.83 25.88 -1.06
N LEU A 204 2.57 26.22 -2.12
CA LEU A 204 3.80 25.53 -2.52
C LEU A 204 4.87 25.57 -1.41
N ARG A 205 5.04 26.70 -0.71
CA ARG A 205 6.03 26.81 0.38
C ARG A 205 5.74 25.87 1.57
N ILE A 206 4.48 25.57 1.81
CA ILE A 206 4.04 24.73 2.92
C ILE A 206 4.07 23.25 2.51
N ILE A 207 3.62 22.96 1.29
CA ILE A 207 3.35 21.60 0.82
C ILE A 207 4.60 20.94 0.23
N ILE A 208 5.57 21.70 -0.30
CA ILE A 208 6.80 21.16 -0.91
C ILE A 208 7.66 20.33 0.05
N GLU A 209 7.58 20.62 1.35
CA GLU A 209 8.31 19.88 2.39
C GLU A 209 7.55 18.65 2.91
N GLN A 210 6.25 18.54 2.60
CA GLN A 210 5.36 17.50 3.12
C GLN A 210 4.89 16.48 2.07
N ASP A 211 4.83 16.86 0.78
CA ASP A 211 4.18 16.06 -0.25
C ASP A 211 5.14 15.04 -0.90
N VAL A 212 4.79 13.76 -0.80
CA VAL A 212 5.63 12.58 -1.16
C VAL A 212 5.38 12.10 -2.61
N TRP A 213 4.69 12.90 -3.44
CA TRP A 213 4.36 12.56 -4.82
C TRP A 213 5.19 13.38 -5.81
N LEU A 214 6.11 12.70 -6.48
CA LEU A 214 7.03 13.33 -7.45
C LEU A 214 6.42 13.50 -8.85
N TYR A 215 5.33 12.78 -9.17
CA TYR A 215 4.75 12.73 -10.51
C TYR A 215 3.22 12.55 -10.48
N ASP A 216 2.51 13.15 -11.45
CA ASP A 216 1.08 12.91 -11.73
C ASP A 216 0.85 11.59 -12.51
N LEU A 217 -0.40 11.23 -12.82
CA LEU A 217 -0.72 10.02 -13.60
C LEU A 217 -0.19 10.06 -15.04
N GLN A 218 0.12 11.25 -15.56
CA GLN A 218 0.75 11.48 -16.86
C GLN A 218 2.30 11.41 -16.74
N GLY A 219 2.83 11.25 -15.53
CA GLY A 219 4.25 11.18 -15.23
C GLY A 219 4.98 12.52 -15.31
N ARG A 220 4.26 13.64 -15.19
CA ARG A 220 4.80 15.00 -15.12
C ARG A 220 5.07 15.37 -13.67
N ARG A 221 6.16 16.10 -13.40
CA ARG A 221 6.40 16.69 -12.08
C ARG A 221 5.58 17.95 -11.92
N ALA A 222 5.31 18.36 -10.68
CA ALA A 222 4.72 19.68 -10.40
C ALA A 222 5.52 20.83 -11.05
N ALA A 223 6.85 20.72 -11.13
CA ALA A 223 7.70 21.69 -11.83
C ALA A 223 7.48 21.71 -13.36
N ASP A 224 7.18 20.55 -13.97
CA ASP A 224 6.93 20.47 -15.42
C ASP A 224 5.56 21.09 -15.75
N ILE A 225 4.55 20.84 -14.90
CA ILE A 225 3.23 21.48 -15.01
C ILE A 225 3.35 23.01 -14.85
N ALA A 226 4.19 23.48 -13.92
CA ALA A 226 4.45 24.91 -13.77
C ALA A 226 5.05 25.53 -15.05
N ARG A 227 6.04 24.87 -15.67
CA ARG A 227 6.62 25.31 -16.95
C ARG A 227 5.61 25.33 -18.09
N GLU A 228 4.79 24.28 -18.21
CA GLU A 228 3.72 24.19 -19.22
C GLU A 228 2.71 25.34 -19.08
N ASN A 229 2.56 25.88 -17.87
CA ASN A 229 1.71 27.04 -17.57
C ASN A 229 2.48 28.37 -17.55
N ASN A 230 3.70 28.42 -18.10
CA ASN A 230 4.58 29.60 -18.16
C ASN A 230 4.94 30.19 -16.78
N ARG A 231 5.23 29.32 -15.80
CA ARG A 231 5.56 29.69 -14.42
C ARG A 231 6.92 29.16 -14.01
N ASP A 232 7.96 29.70 -14.65
CA ASP A 232 9.35 29.28 -14.45
C ASP A 232 9.88 29.60 -13.04
N ASP A 233 9.34 30.62 -12.38
CA ASP A 233 9.62 31.00 -11.00
C ASP A 233 9.19 29.90 -10.01
N ILE A 234 7.99 29.38 -10.20
CA ILE A 234 7.43 28.26 -9.44
C ILE A 234 8.17 26.97 -9.76
N ALA A 235 8.45 26.71 -11.03
CA ALA A 235 9.23 25.53 -11.44
C ALA A 235 10.62 25.52 -10.78
N SER A 236 11.30 26.67 -10.78
CA SER A 236 12.62 26.84 -10.15
C SER A 236 12.55 26.69 -8.63
N MET A 237 11.50 27.21 -8.00
CA MET A 237 11.26 27.05 -6.56
C MET A 237 11.05 25.58 -6.18
N ILE A 238 10.35 24.82 -7.02
CA ILE A 238 10.12 23.39 -6.81
C ILE A 238 11.43 22.61 -6.96
N GLU A 239 12.19 22.87 -8.02
CA GLU A 239 13.43 22.15 -8.31
C GLU A 239 14.58 22.46 -7.35
N ALA A 240 14.64 23.68 -6.80
CA ALA A 240 15.65 24.06 -5.81
C ALA A 240 15.50 23.32 -4.46
N ARG A 241 14.30 22.77 -4.18
CA ARG A 241 13.99 22.07 -2.93
C ARG A 241 13.91 20.55 -3.08
N MET A 242 13.87 20.02 -4.31
CA MET A 242 13.80 18.58 -4.56
C MET A 242 15.19 17.97 -4.87
N PRO A 243 15.44 16.70 -4.50
CA PRO A 243 16.70 16.03 -4.80
C PRO A 243 16.96 15.93 -6.31
N LYS A 244 18.22 16.13 -6.71
CA LYS A 244 18.65 16.09 -8.13
C LYS A 244 18.30 14.72 -8.76
N GLN A 245 17.94 14.76 -10.05
CA GLN A 245 17.47 13.63 -10.89
C GLN A 245 18.20 12.28 -10.72
N SER A 246 19.47 12.31 -10.33
CA SER A 246 20.32 11.13 -10.17
C SER A 246 20.05 10.27 -8.92
N THR A 247 19.19 10.73 -7.99
CA THR A 247 18.91 9.99 -6.74
C THR A 247 17.45 9.55 -6.57
N LEU A 248 16.58 9.84 -7.54
CA LEU A 248 15.16 9.44 -7.50
C LEU A 248 14.93 8.15 -8.32
N PRO A 249 14.05 7.24 -7.86
CA PRO A 249 13.64 6.09 -8.67
C PRO A 249 13.02 6.60 -9.97
N SER A 250 13.54 6.17 -11.11
CA SER A 250 12.96 6.48 -12.42
C SER A 250 11.48 6.09 -12.42
N PHE A 251 10.58 7.01 -12.78
CA PHE A 251 9.17 6.69 -13.02
C PHE A 251 9.10 5.52 -14.02
N ASP A 252 8.43 4.42 -13.63
CA ASP A 252 8.35 3.22 -14.45
C ASP A 252 7.68 3.55 -15.79
N ARG A 253 8.41 3.43 -16.90
CA ARG A 253 7.89 3.68 -18.26
C ARG A 253 6.66 2.81 -18.58
N GLY A 254 6.58 1.62 -17.99
CA GLY A 254 5.43 0.74 -18.07
C GLY A 254 4.18 1.36 -17.43
N ALA A 255 4.29 2.10 -16.34
CA ALA A 255 3.14 2.74 -15.70
C ALA A 255 2.47 3.78 -16.63
N ARG A 256 3.26 4.61 -17.35
CA ARG A 256 2.71 5.61 -18.31
C ARG A 256 1.86 4.96 -19.40
N GLN A 257 2.35 3.85 -19.95
CA GLN A 257 1.66 3.13 -21.02
C GLN A 257 0.40 2.40 -20.55
N ASN A 258 0.23 2.23 -19.23
CA ASN A 258 -0.80 1.37 -18.63
C ASN A 258 -1.71 2.11 -17.64
N ALA A 259 -1.86 3.44 -17.80
CA ALA A 259 -2.64 4.28 -16.89
C ALA A 259 -4.08 3.76 -16.65
N ALA A 260 -4.72 3.20 -17.68
CA ALA A 260 -6.08 2.64 -17.59
C ALA A 260 -6.18 1.34 -16.75
N LEU A 261 -5.05 0.75 -16.34
CA LEU A 261 -5.01 -0.40 -15.44
C LEU A 261 -4.79 0.00 -13.98
N LEU A 262 -4.45 1.26 -13.71
CA LEU A 262 -3.98 1.68 -12.40
C LEU A 262 -5.14 1.79 -11.40
N ILE A 263 -4.93 1.20 -10.23
CA ILE A 263 -5.79 1.35 -9.06
C ILE A 263 -5.15 2.35 -8.10
N GLY A 264 -5.95 3.24 -7.50
CA GLY A 264 -5.46 4.24 -6.54
C GLY A 264 -4.96 3.62 -5.22
N GLU A 265 -3.92 4.21 -4.62
CA GLU A 265 -3.31 3.69 -3.37
C GLU A 265 -4.30 3.55 -2.22
N ARG A 266 -5.22 4.52 -2.07
CA ARG A 266 -6.20 4.53 -0.99
C ARG A 266 -7.34 3.52 -1.21
N GLU A 267 -7.46 3.00 -2.42
CA GLU A 267 -8.54 2.09 -2.80
C GLU A 267 -8.23 0.65 -2.42
N VAL A 268 -6.94 0.27 -2.33
CA VAL A 268 -6.52 -1.11 -2.06
C VAL A 268 -5.94 -1.23 -0.66
N ARG A 269 -6.50 -2.14 0.13
CA ARG A 269 -5.96 -2.52 1.44
C ARG A 269 -5.65 -3.99 1.44
N ARG A 270 -4.42 -4.34 1.79
CA ARG A 270 -3.94 -5.72 1.81
C ARG A 270 -3.82 -6.20 3.25
N ASN A 271 -4.15 -7.47 3.50
CA ASN A 271 -3.88 -8.10 4.79
C ASN A 271 -2.37 -8.18 5.06
N ARG A 272 -2.00 -8.36 6.33
CA ARG A 272 -0.59 -8.43 6.74
C ARG A 272 0.09 -9.69 6.23
N GLU A 273 -0.57 -10.82 6.37
CA GLU A 273 -0.04 -12.13 6.06
C GLU A 273 -0.45 -12.58 4.66
N SER A 274 0.51 -13.15 3.94
CA SER A 274 0.25 -13.84 2.68
C SER A 274 -0.24 -15.25 2.99
N PHE A 275 -1.29 -15.69 2.32
CA PHE A 275 -1.74 -17.08 2.41
C PHE A 275 -1.03 -17.98 1.38
N VAL A 276 -0.34 -17.39 0.38
CA VAL A 276 0.58 -18.10 -0.52
C VAL A 276 1.88 -17.32 -0.68
N CYS A 277 3.01 -17.99 -0.51
CA CYS A 277 4.34 -17.46 -0.80
C CYS A 277 5.00 -18.32 -1.88
N GLY A 278 5.22 -17.73 -3.05
CA GLY A 278 5.93 -18.35 -4.17
C GLY A 278 7.30 -17.70 -4.41
N SER A 279 8.07 -18.32 -5.32
CA SER A 279 9.40 -17.83 -5.70
C SER A 279 9.36 -16.42 -6.30
N PHE A 280 8.33 -16.12 -7.10
CA PHE A 280 8.22 -14.86 -7.86
C PHE A 280 7.12 -13.91 -7.36
N SER A 281 6.22 -14.39 -6.50
CA SER A 281 5.12 -13.59 -6.00
C SER A 281 4.61 -14.08 -4.65
N GLU A 282 3.87 -13.22 -3.97
CA GLU A 282 3.12 -13.55 -2.76
C GLU A 282 1.67 -13.12 -2.95
N VAL A 283 0.73 -13.91 -2.42
CA VAL A 283 -0.70 -13.68 -2.60
C VAL A 283 -1.34 -13.39 -1.24
N TYR A 284 -2.16 -12.35 -1.23
CA TYR A 284 -2.81 -11.82 -0.04
C TYR A 284 -4.30 -11.66 -0.28
N LYS A 285 -5.09 -11.83 0.78
CA LYS A 285 -6.45 -11.29 0.81
C LYS A 285 -6.40 -9.80 1.08
N GLY A 286 -7.43 -9.08 0.65
CA GLY A 286 -7.55 -7.65 0.89
C GLY A 286 -8.89 -7.12 0.42
N THR A 287 -9.00 -5.80 0.40
CA THR A 287 -10.18 -5.09 -0.10
C THR A 287 -9.80 -4.08 -1.17
N TRP A 288 -10.64 -3.93 -2.19
CA TRP A 288 -10.62 -2.84 -3.16
C TRP A 288 -11.97 -2.15 -3.15
N LEU A 289 -12.01 -0.86 -2.79
CA LEU A 289 -13.27 -0.11 -2.59
C LEU A 289 -14.28 -0.86 -1.72
N SER A 290 -13.79 -1.48 -0.64
CA SER A 290 -14.55 -2.31 0.31
C SER A 290 -15.08 -3.65 -0.23
N ALA A 291 -14.79 -4.03 -1.47
CA ALA A 291 -15.06 -5.37 -1.99
C ALA A 291 -13.87 -6.31 -1.70
N ASP A 292 -14.15 -7.56 -1.33
CA ASP A 292 -13.11 -8.56 -1.10
C ASP A 292 -12.39 -8.92 -2.40
N VAL A 293 -11.05 -8.91 -2.32
CA VAL A 293 -10.18 -9.14 -3.46
C VAL A 293 -8.97 -9.98 -3.08
N VAL A 294 -8.36 -10.57 -4.11
CA VAL A 294 -7.04 -11.17 -4.02
C VAL A 294 -6.02 -10.21 -4.60
N ILE A 295 -4.90 -10.06 -3.89
CA ILE A 295 -3.80 -9.16 -4.23
C ILE A 295 -2.53 -10.00 -4.40
N LYS A 296 -2.06 -10.13 -5.64
CA LYS A 296 -0.79 -10.78 -5.98
C LYS A 296 0.32 -9.73 -6.01
N ARG A 297 1.24 -9.79 -5.06
CA ARG A 297 2.47 -8.98 -4.99
C ARG A 297 3.56 -9.66 -5.81
N VAL A 298 3.96 -9.06 -6.92
CA VAL A 298 5.08 -9.53 -7.75
C VAL A 298 6.39 -9.00 -7.18
N LYS A 299 7.37 -9.89 -7.02
CA LYS A 299 8.72 -9.55 -6.55
C LYS A 299 9.54 -9.01 -7.72
N ALA A 300 9.40 -7.72 -8.03
CA ALA A 300 10.09 -7.09 -9.16
C ALA A 300 11.34 -6.32 -8.71
N PHE A 301 12.51 -6.91 -8.94
CA PHE A 301 13.81 -6.32 -8.56
C PHE A 301 14.60 -5.80 -9.76
N SER A 302 14.36 -6.34 -10.95
CA SER A 302 15.00 -5.95 -12.20
C SER A 302 14.04 -5.29 -13.19
N GLU A 303 14.56 -4.56 -14.18
CA GLU A 303 13.75 -4.02 -15.28
C GLU A 303 13.03 -5.12 -16.09
N ALA A 304 13.62 -6.33 -16.15
CA ALA A 304 12.98 -7.47 -16.78
C ALA A 304 11.73 -7.92 -16.01
N ASP A 305 11.79 -7.92 -14.66
CA ASP A 305 10.66 -8.27 -13.81
C ASP A 305 9.53 -7.24 -13.91
N LYS A 306 9.88 -5.94 -13.97
CA LYS A 306 8.90 -4.86 -14.17
C LYS A 306 8.19 -5.00 -15.51
N LYS A 307 8.93 -5.30 -16.58
CA LYS A 307 8.35 -5.58 -17.91
C LYS A 307 7.44 -6.81 -17.87
N ALA A 308 7.83 -7.87 -17.15
CA ALA A 308 7.02 -9.07 -16.99
C ALA A 308 5.71 -8.77 -16.23
N PHE A 309 5.76 -7.98 -15.15
CA PHE A 309 4.59 -7.51 -14.42
C PHE A 309 3.60 -6.76 -15.32
N TRP A 310 4.09 -5.79 -16.09
CA TRP A 310 3.21 -5.02 -16.99
C TRP A 310 2.67 -5.86 -18.14
N ARG A 311 3.43 -6.83 -18.65
CA ARG A 311 2.94 -7.81 -19.63
C ARG A 311 1.79 -8.63 -19.05
N GLU A 312 1.98 -9.19 -17.85
CA GLU A 312 0.95 -9.96 -17.14
C GLU A 312 -0.34 -9.12 -16.96
N ALA A 313 -0.22 -7.89 -16.45
CA ALA A 313 -1.36 -7.00 -16.25
C ALA A 313 -2.14 -6.71 -17.55
N ARG A 314 -1.43 -6.49 -18.67
CA ARG A 314 -2.05 -6.23 -19.98
C ARG A 314 -2.76 -7.46 -20.54
N ILE A 315 -2.13 -8.62 -20.45
CA ILE A 315 -2.72 -9.88 -20.91
C ILE A 315 -3.98 -10.18 -20.11
N TRP A 316 -3.90 -10.09 -18.79
CA TRP A 316 -5.04 -10.36 -17.93
C TRP A 316 -6.19 -9.38 -18.15
N LYS A 317 -5.91 -8.10 -18.44
CA LYS A 317 -6.95 -7.14 -18.83
C LYS A 317 -7.69 -7.52 -20.11
N LYS A 318 -6.99 -8.10 -21.10
CA LYS A 318 -7.58 -8.58 -22.37
C LYS A 318 -8.36 -9.89 -22.17
N ALA A 319 -8.02 -10.65 -21.14
CA ALA A 319 -8.55 -11.99 -20.85
C ALA A 319 -9.90 -11.95 -20.08
N LYS A 320 -10.96 -11.39 -20.69
CA LYS A 320 -12.28 -11.27 -20.07
C LYS A 320 -13.23 -12.39 -20.52
N HIS A 321 -13.46 -13.37 -19.65
CA HIS A 321 -14.33 -14.53 -19.91
C HIS A 321 -14.87 -15.11 -18.58
N PRO A 322 -16.07 -15.73 -18.53
CA PRO A 322 -16.61 -16.33 -17.30
C PRO A 322 -15.69 -17.38 -16.65
N ASN A 323 -14.92 -18.12 -17.46
CA ASN A 323 -13.94 -19.12 -17.00
C ASN A 323 -12.50 -18.57 -16.90
N ILE A 324 -12.36 -17.27 -16.68
CA ILE A 324 -11.08 -16.61 -16.37
C ILE A 324 -11.31 -15.72 -15.16
N VAL A 325 -10.41 -15.78 -14.18
CA VAL A 325 -10.56 -14.99 -12.95
C VAL A 325 -10.64 -13.51 -13.29
N PRO A 326 -11.72 -12.80 -12.88
CA PRO A 326 -11.87 -11.38 -13.19
C PRO A 326 -10.71 -10.53 -12.65
N PHE A 327 -10.08 -9.78 -13.55
CA PHE A 327 -9.00 -8.84 -13.23
C PHE A 327 -9.53 -7.42 -13.06
N PHE A 328 -9.19 -6.79 -11.94
CA PHE A 328 -9.62 -5.43 -11.65
C PHE A 328 -8.58 -4.42 -12.12
N GLY A 329 -7.31 -4.65 -11.80
CA GLY A 329 -6.24 -3.75 -12.20
C GLY A 329 -4.93 -4.00 -11.46
N ALA A 330 -4.01 -3.06 -11.63
CA ALA A 330 -2.68 -3.10 -11.08
C ALA A 330 -2.44 -1.89 -10.18
N TYR A 331 -1.71 -2.06 -9.09
CA TYR A 331 -1.19 -0.97 -8.28
C TYR A 331 0.33 -0.99 -8.31
N PHE A 332 0.92 0.19 -8.49
CA PHE A 332 2.36 0.39 -8.51
C PHE A 332 2.76 1.62 -7.69
N ARG A 333 3.64 1.44 -6.70
CA ARG A 333 4.35 2.54 -6.02
C ARG A 333 5.69 2.08 -5.46
N GLY A 334 6.79 2.60 -6.00
CA GLY A 334 8.15 2.24 -5.54
C GLY A 334 8.45 0.75 -5.77
N PRO A 335 8.76 -0.05 -4.73
CA PRO A 335 8.99 -1.49 -4.86
C PRO A 335 7.70 -2.33 -4.86
N LYS A 336 6.51 -1.71 -4.75
CA LYS A 336 5.24 -2.44 -4.65
C LYS A 336 4.62 -2.62 -6.04
N TYR A 337 4.59 -3.86 -6.53
CA TYR A 337 3.95 -4.26 -7.79
C TYR A 337 2.82 -5.23 -7.46
N LEU A 338 1.58 -4.74 -7.50
CA LEU A 338 0.40 -5.51 -7.09
C LEU A 338 -0.55 -5.70 -8.28
N LEU A 339 -1.05 -6.92 -8.43
CA LEU A 339 -2.17 -7.27 -9.32
C LEU A 339 -3.39 -7.57 -8.44
N VAL A 340 -4.53 -7.00 -8.78
CA VAL A 340 -5.77 -7.10 -8.00
C VAL A 340 -6.85 -7.79 -8.83
N CYS A 341 -7.44 -8.85 -8.27
CA CYS A 341 -8.44 -9.68 -8.94
C CYS A 341 -9.54 -10.17 -7.98
N LYS A 342 -10.59 -10.77 -8.55
CA LYS A 342 -11.67 -11.40 -7.79
C LYS A 342 -11.12 -12.57 -6.95
N GLU A 343 -11.64 -12.72 -5.73
CA GLU A 343 -11.39 -13.91 -4.92
C GLU A 343 -12.17 -15.12 -5.47
N ALA A 344 -11.47 -16.24 -5.63
CA ALA A 344 -12.07 -17.55 -5.89
C ALA A 344 -12.16 -18.30 -4.55
N THR A 345 -13.32 -18.21 -3.89
CA THR A 345 -13.51 -18.61 -2.49
C THR A 345 -13.34 -20.11 -2.25
N ASN A 346 -13.51 -20.95 -3.28
CA ASN A 346 -13.33 -22.39 -3.19
C ASN A 346 -11.89 -22.86 -3.46
N GLY A 347 -10.96 -21.92 -3.68
CA GLY A 347 -9.53 -22.20 -3.82
C GLY A 347 -9.16 -22.79 -5.18
N ASN A 348 -8.04 -23.51 -5.24
CA ASN A 348 -7.59 -24.16 -6.48
C ASN A 348 -8.28 -25.51 -6.71
N LEU A 349 -8.34 -25.94 -7.97
CA LEU A 349 -9.07 -27.12 -8.43
C LEU A 349 -8.55 -28.39 -7.77
N ARG A 350 -7.23 -28.52 -7.58
CA ARG A 350 -6.63 -29.71 -6.96
C ARG A 350 -7.15 -29.91 -5.54
N ASP A 351 -7.07 -28.87 -4.72
CA ASP A 351 -7.52 -28.94 -3.33
C ASP A 351 -9.05 -29.04 -3.24
N TYR A 352 -9.77 -28.40 -4.17
CA TYR A 352 -11.22 -28.50 -4.28
C TYR A 352 -11.66 -29.96 -4.54
N LEU A 353 -11.12 -30.61 -5.58
CA LEU A 353 -11.46 -31.99 -5.92
C LEU A 353 -11.01 -32.99 -4.86
N LYS A 354 -9.89 -32.71 -4.16
CA LYS A 354 -9.48 -33.51 -3.01
C LYS A 354 -10.54 -33.48 -1.90
N ARG A 355 -11.05 -32.30 -1.55
CA ARG A 355 -12.12 -32.17 -0.55
C ARG A 355 -13.42 -32.83 -1.01
N GLU A 356 -13.79 -32.72 -2.29
CA GLU A 356 -14.98 -33.42 -2.81
C GLU A 356 -14.85 -34.94 -2.66
N ARG A 357 -13.67 -35.51 -2.97
CA ARG A 357 -13.38 -36.94 -2.78
C ARG A 357 -13.51 -37.41 -1.33
N GLU A 358 -13.01 -36.59 -0.40
CA GLU A 358 -13.03 -36.92 1.04
C GLU A 358 -14.43 -36.79 1.66
N GLN A 359 -15.33 -36.04 1.04
CA GLN A 359 -16.67 -35.76 1.59
C GLN A 359 -17.72 -36.83 1.28
N SER A 360 -17.41 -37.88 0.51
CA SER A 360 -18.22 -39.10 0.17
C SER A 360 -19.67 -38.93 -0.33
N GLU A 361 -20.35 -37.82 -0.06
CA GLU A 361 -21.78 -37.56 -0.33
C GLU A 361 -22.01 -36.74 -1.60
N LYS A 362 -20.95 -36.18 -2.20
CA LYS A 362 -21.04 -35.36 -3.42
C LYS A 362 -20.54 -36.15 -4.62
N THR A 363 -21.36 -36.23 -5.67
CA THR A 363 -20.89 -36.62 -7.00
C THR A 363 -19.74 -35.70 -7.38
N GLN A 364 -18.56 -36.27 -7.61
CA GLN A 364 -17.39 -35.50 -8.04
C GLN A 364 -17.71 -34.79 -9.35
N SER A 365 -17.42 -33.49 -9.42
CA SER A 365 -17.75 -32.65 -10.58
C SER A 365 -16.55 -32.42 -11.51
N VAL A 366 -15.66 -33.41 -11.58
CA VAL A 366 -14.33 -33.32 -12.21
C VAL A 366 -14.43 -32.92 -13.68
N TRP A 367 -15.26 -33.63 -14.45
CA TRP A 367 -15.41 -33.39 -15.88
C TRP A 367 -16.09 -32.05 -16.14
N GLN A 368 -17.04 -31.65 -15.30
CA GLN A 368 -17.63 -30.32 -15.37
C GLN A 368 -16.59 -29.20 -15.17
N LYS A 369 -15.69 -29.33 -14.19
CA LYS A 369 -14.63 -28.32 -13.95
C LYS A 369 -13.60 -28.28 -15.08
N LEU A 370 -13.23 -29.43 -15.62
CA LEU A 370 -12.32 -29.51 -16.77
C LEU A 370 -12.93 -28.89 -18.02
N TYR A 371 -14.22 -29.13 -18.28
CA TYR A 371 -14.96 -28.47 -19.36
C TYR A 371 -14.95 -26.94 -19.23
N GLU A 372 -15.25 -26.43 -18.04
CA GLU A 372 -15.21 -24.99 -17.74
C GLU A 372 -13.81 -24.39 -17.94
N ALA A 373 -12.76 -25.05 -17.45
CA ALA A 373 -11.38 -24.63 -17.68
C ALA A 373 -11.00 -24.64 -19.17
N ALA A 374 -11.47 -25.63 -19.93
CA ALA A 374 -11.25 -25.73 -21.38
C ALA A 374 -11.91 -24.57 -22.14
N LEU A 375 -13.10 -24.11 -21.73
CA LEU A 375 -13.74 -22.92 -22.31
C LEU A 375 -12.88 -21.66 -22.10
N GLY A 376 -12.30 -21.52 -20.90
CA GLY A 376 -11.36 -20.44 -20.61
C GLY A 376 -10.12 -20.50 -21.49
N LEU A 377 -9.54 -21.68 -21.68
CA LEU A 377 -8.34 -21.87 -22.49
C LEU A 377 -8.61 -21.64 -23.98
N LEU A 378 -9.74 -22.15 -24.50
CA LEU A 378 -10.17 -21.90 -25.87
C LEU A 378 -10.31 -20.40 -26.14
N PHE A 379 -10.93 -19.66 -25.21
CA PHE A 379 -11.04 -18.20 -25.33
C PHE A 379 -9.66 -17.51 -25.41
N LEU A 380 -8.69 -17.94 -24.59
CA LEU A 380 -7.31 -17.41 -24.66
C LEU A 380 -6.70 -17.67 -26.04
N HIS A 381 -6.83 -18.90 -26.55
CA HIS A 381 -6.29 -19.31 -27.84
C HIS A 381 -6.92 -18.55 -29.02
N LEU A 382 -8.23 -18.28 -28.97
CA LEU A 382 -8.92 -17.43 -29.96
C LEU A 382 -8.43 -15.98 -29.95
N ARG A 383 -7.85 -15.53 -28.82
CA ARG A 383 -7.23 -14.20 -28.67
C ARG A 383 -5.71 -14.22 -28.87
N ASN A 384 -5.16 -15.32 -29.38
CA ASN A 384 -3.72 -15.52 -29.55
C ASN A 384 -2.91 -15.39 -28.24
N ILE A 385 -3.56 -15.62 -27.09
CA ILE A 385 -2.91 -15.64 -25.78
C ILE A 385 -2.52 -17.09 -25.48
N ILE A 386 -1.25 -17.32 -25.19
CA ILE A 386 -0.70 -18.60 -24.75
C ILE A 386 -0.48 -18.52 -23.24
N HIS A 387 -1.03 -19.48 -22.48
CA HIS A 387 -0.98 -19.50 -21.02
C HIS A 387 0.44 -19.85 -20.52
N SER A 388 1.04 -20.91 -21.07
CA SER A 388 2.42 -21.38 -20.92
C SER A 388 2.82 -22.05 -19.58
N ASP A 389 2.00 -21.98 -18.53
CA ASP A 389 2.25 -22.66 -17.23
C ASP A 389 0.97 -23.25 -16.62
N LEU A 390 0.18 -23.97 -17.41
CA LEU A 390 -1.09 -24.54 -16.97
C LEU A 390 -0.91 -25.81 -16.11
N LYS A 391 -1.61 -25.87 -14.98
CA LYS A 391 -1.62 -26.96 -13.97
C LYS A 391 -2.84 -26.76 -13.06
N CYS A 392 -3.32 -27.77 -12.34
CA CYS A 392 -4.59 -27.64 -11.59
C CYS A 392 -4.54 -26.59 -10.47
N ASN A 393 -3.36 -26.20 -9.97
CA ASN A 393 -3.27 -25.10 -9.00
C ASN A 393 -3.48 -23.70 -9.62
N GLN A 394 -3.44 -23.58 -10.95
CA GLN A 394 -3.76 -22.38 -11.73
C GLN A 394 -5.20 -22.38 -12.27
N ILE A 395 -5.99 -23.39 -11.90
CA ILE A 395 -7.43 -23.43 -12.15
C ILE A 395 -8.08 -23.20 -10.79
N LEU A 396 -8.79 -22.08 -10.63
CA LEU A 396 -9.48 -21.75 -9.39
C LEU A 396 -10.96 -22.06 -9.49
N VAL A 397 -11.59 -22.34 -8.36
CA VAL A 397 -13.02 -22.59 -8.26
C VAL A 397 -13.67 -21.39 -7.57
N GLY A 398 -14.59 -20.74 -8.26
CA GLY A 398 -15.34 -19.59 -7.77
C GLY A 398 -16.41 -19.98 -6.76
N GLU A 399 -17.08 -18.98 -6.21
CA GLU A 399 -18.10 -19.15 -5.17
C GLU A 399 -19.28 -20.02 -5.62
N ASN A 400 -19.69 -19.90 -6.88
CA ASN A 400 -20.79 -20.71 -7.44
C ASN A 400 -20.29 -22.06 -7.97
N GLY A 401 -19.04 -22.43 -7.67
CA GLY A 401 -18.39 -23.65 -8.12
C GLY A 401 -17.81 -23.55 -9.54
N GLU A 402 -17.83 -22.41 -10.21
CA GLU A 402 -17.31 -22.30 -11.58
C GLU A 402 -15.77 -22.39 -11.62
N ALA A 403 -15.21 -23.18 -12.54
CA ALA A 403 -13.77 -23.24 -12.76
C ALA A 403 -13.29 -22.08 -13.65
N MET A 404 -12.18 -21.45 -13.23
CA MET A 404 -11.60 -20.27 -13.87
C MET A 404 -10.07 -20.36 -13.95
N LEU A 405 -9.50 -19.95 -15.09
CA LEU A 405 -8.04 -19.85 -15.24
C LEU A 405 -7.46 -18.61 -14.55
N THR A 406 -6.25 -18.72 -14.01
CA THR A 406 -5.50 -17.64 -13.36
C THR A 406 -3.99 -17.71 -13.65
N ASP A 407 -3.25 -16.70 -13.17
CA ASP A 407 -1.78 -16.58 -13.22
C ASP A 407 -1.18 -16.50 -14.62
N PHE A 408 -1.16 -15.27 -15.14
CA PHE A 408 -0.66 -14.96 -16.47
C PHE A 408 0.82 -14.55 -16.48
N GLY A 409 1.58 -14.83 -15.41
CA GLY A 409 2.97 -14.36 -15.26
C GLY A 409 3.92 -14.88 -16.34
N MET A 410 3.63 -16.09 -16.85
CA MET A 410 4.37 -16.74 -17.94
C MET A 410 3.71 -16.54 -19.31
N SER A 411 2.50 -15.98 -19.35
CA SER A 411 1.73 -15.85 -20.58
C SER A 411 2.30 -14.78 -21.51
N PHE A 412 2.00 -14.94 -22.79
CA PHE A 412 2.37 -14.01 -23.85
C PHE A 412 1.39 -14.10 -25.02
N ILE A 413 1.39 -13.09 -25.88
CA ILE A 413 0.63 -13.08 -27.14
C ILE A 413 1.55 -13.64 -28.23
N SER A 414 1.07 -14.56 -29.07
CA SER A 414 1.89 -15.30 -30.05
C SER A 414 2.72 -14.40 -30.97
N ASP A 415 2.20 -13.22 -31.29
CA ASP A 415 2.82 -12.28 -32.24
C ASP A 415 3.71 -11.22 -31.55
N GLU A 416 3.82 -11.26 -30.21
CA GLU A 416 4.63 -10.35 -29.41
C GLU A 416 5.93 -11.01 -28.91
N SER A 417 6.93 -10.21 -28.53
CA SER A 417 8.21 -10.72 -28.01
C SER A 417 8.01 -11.60 -26.77
N ARG A 418 8.42 -12.87 -26.86
CA ARG A 418 8.32 -13.87 -25.78
C ARG A 418 9.19 -13.49 -24.56
N PRO A 419 8.75 -13.81 -23.32
CA PRO A 419 9.65 -13.82 -22.16
C PRO A 419 10.89 -14.71 -22.40
N SER A 420 12.08 -14.12 -22.27
CA SER A 420 13.35 -14.83 -22.40
C SER A 420 13.63 -15.77 -21.22
N GLY A 421 14.44 -16.80 -21.47
CA GLY A 421 14.87 -17.81 -20.49
C GLY A 421 14.44 -19.22 -20.90
N GLY A 422 15.28 -20.21 -20.59
CA GLY A 422 15.14 -21.62 -21.02
C GLY A 422 13.90 -22.34 -20.49
N VAL A 423 14.01 -23.65 -20.24
CA VAL A 423 12.89 -24.45 -19.72
C VAL A 423 12.42 -23.85 -18.38
N LYS A 424 11.21 -23.28 -18.40
CA LYS A 424 10.53 -22.66 -17.24
C LYS A 424 9.16 -23.33 -17.08
N GLY A 425 8.66 -23.36 -15.85
CA GLY A 425 7.37 -23.97 -15.51
C GLY A 425 7.50 -25.36 -14.89
N ALA A 426 6.37 -26.01 -14.61
CA ALA A 426 6.33 -27.29 -13.93
C ALA A 426 6.63 -28.47 -14.88
N VAL A 427 7.79 -29.12 -14.71
CA VAL A 427 8.34 -30.16 -15.61
C VAL A 427 7.34 -31.27 -15.98
N ARG A 428 6.46 -31.67 -15.05
CA ARG A 428 5.50 -32.76 -15.25
C ARG A 428 4.34 -32.43 -16.20
N TRP A 429 4.10 -31.15 -16.45
CA TRP A 429 3.10 -30.65 -17.41
C TRP A 429 3.77 -30.17 -18.71
N LYS A 430 5.11 -30.15 -18.76
CA LYS A 430 5.87 -29.62 -19.89
C LYS A 430 5.88 -30.58 -21.06
N GLU A 431 5.85 -29.97 -22.22
CA GLU A 431 5.63 -30.61 -23.51
C GLU A 431 6.96 -31.12 -24.08
N PRO A 432 6.96 -32.22 -24.85
CA PRO A 432 8.19 -32.84 -25.34
C PRO A 432 9.12 -31.89 -26.10
N GLU A 433 8.56 -31.04 -26.95
CA GLU A 433 9.27 -30.04 -27.75
C GLU A 433 9.92 -28.95 -26.89
N CYS A 434 9.31 -28.58 -25.75
CA CYS A 434 9.87 -27.62 -24.81
C CYS A 434 11.02 -28.21 -23.97
N LEU A 435 11.06 -29.54 -23.81
CA LEU A 435 12.09 -30.26 -23.04
C LEU A 435 13.29 -30.68 -23.90
N ARG A 436 13.23 -30.53 -25.23
CA ARG A 436 14.36 -30.81 -26.14
C ARG A 436 15.29 -29.60 -26.21
N ALA A 437 16.59 -29.83 -26.05
CA ALA A 437 17.62 -28.78 -25.97
C ALA A 437 17.79 -27.97 -27.28
N GLU A 438 17.36 -28.54 -28.40
CA GLU A 438 17.59 -27.97 -29.74
C GLU A 438 16.61 -26.84 -30.09
N ASN A 439 15.48 -26.71 -29.37
CA ASN A 439 14.55 -25.61 -29.56
C ASN A 439 13.68 -25.34 -28.32
N PRO A 440 14.25 -24.90 -27.19
CA PRO A 440 13.56 -24.77 -25.89
C PRO A 440 12.45 -23.70 -25.84
N SER A 441 12.03 -23.16 -26.99
CA SER A 441 11.25 -21.93 -27.12
C SER A 441 9.98 -22.00 -27.98
N GLN A 442 9.38 -23.19 -28.15
CA GLN A 442 8.07 -23.35 -28.80
C GLN A 442 6.93 -23.47 -27.78
N ALA A 443 6.74 -22.47 -26.91
CA ALA A 443 5.47 -22.36 -26.20
C ALA A 443 4.45 -21.93 -27.27
N THR A 444 3.51 -22.80 -27.58
CA THR A 444 2.48 -22.57 -28.60
C THR A 444 1.10 -22.87 -28.00
N LYS A 445 0.05 -22.68 -28.79
CA LYS A 445 -1.31 -23.07 -28.37
C LYS A 445 -1.36 -24.58 -28.13
N GLU A 446 -0.70 -25.35 -28.99
CA GLU A 446 -0.56 -26.81 -28.88
C GLU A 446 0.19 -27.19 -27.59
N ALA A 447 1.11 -26.35 -27.13
CA ALA A 447 1.81 -26.58 -25.87
C ALA A 447 0.87 -26.50 -24.66
N ASP A 448 0.00 -25.47 -24.63
CA ASP A 448 -1.07 -25.38 -23.63
C ASP A 448 -2.03 -26.57 -23.68
N VAL A 449 -2.34 -27.10 -24.88
CA VAL A 449 -3.19 -28.31 -25.03
C VAL A 449 -2.58 -29.51 -24.31
N TYR A 450 -1.27 -29.73 -24.47
CA TYR A 450 -0.56 -30.81 -23.76
C TYR A 450 -0.59 -30.58 -22.25
N SER A 451 -0.25 -29.37 -21.80
CA SER A 451 -0.30 -29.00 -20.37
C SER A 451 -1.70 -29.20 -19.79
N PHE A 452 -2.75 -28.90 -20.56
CA PHE A 452 -4.14 -29.13 -20.19
C PHE A 452 -4.49 -30.62 -20.11
N GLY A 453 -3.99 -31.46 -21.03
CA GLY A 453 -4.13 -32.92 -20.92
C GLY A 453 -3.49 -33.48 -19.64
N MET A 454 -2.38 -32.90 -19.18
CA MET A 454 -1.79 -33.23 -17.88
C MET A 454 -2.64 -32.72 -16.69
N CYS A 455 -3.39 -31.63 -16.85
CA CYS A 455 -4.39 -31.21 -15.87
C CYS A 455 -5.56 -32.20 -15.78
N VAL A 456 -6.00 -32.77 -16.91
CA VAL A 456 -7.03 -33.83 -16.93
C VAL A 456 -6.57 -35.04 -16.11
N VAL A 457 -5.32 -35.50 -16.33
CA VAL A 457 -4.72 -36.59 -15.54
C VAL A 457 -4.69 -36.25 -14.05
N GLU A 458 -4.24 -35.05 -13.70
CA GLU A 458 -4.13 -34.60 -12.31
C GLU A 458 -5.50 -34.53 -11.61
N ALA A 459 -6.50 -33.97 -12.29
CA ALA A 459 -7.84 -33.77 -11.73
C ALA A 459 -8.56 -35.10 -11.47
N VAL A 460 -8.54 -36.01 -12.46
CA VAL A 460 -9.23 -37.30 -12.40
C VAL A 460 -8.56 -38.24 -11.40
N THR A 461 -7.23 -38.37 -11.42
CA THR A 461 -6.51 -39.30 -10.53
C THR A 461 -6.27 -38.73 -9.13
N GLY A 462 -6.35 -37.41 -8.96
CA GLY A 462 -5.92 -36.72 -7.74
C GLY A 462 -4.41 -36.79 -7.48
N ARG A 463 -3.62 -37.33 -8.42
CA ARG A 463 -2.18 -37.53 -8.32
C ARG A 463 -1.45 -36.64 -9.32
N PHE A 464 -0.21 -36.27 -9.01
CA PHE A 464 0.61 -35.55 -9.98
C PHE A 464 0.85 -36.41 -11.23
N PRO A 465 0.87 -35.82 -12.44
CA PRO A 465 1.35 -36.51 -13.62
C PRO A 465 2.76 -37.06 -13.37
N TRP A 466 3.03 -38.28 -13.81
CA TRP A 466 4.27 -39.01 -13.54
C TRP A 466 4.52 -39.38 -12.06
N GLY A 467 3.52 -39.23 -11.18
CA GLY A 467 3.59 -39.65 -9.78
C GLY A 467 4.75 -39.01 -9.01
N ASN A 468 5.57 -39.80 -8.33
CA ASN A 468 6.72 -39.32 -7.55
C ASN A 468 8.06 -39.40 -8.28
N LEU A 469 8.07 -39.62 -9.60
CA LEU A 469 9.31 -39.68 -10.37
C LEU A 469 10.08 -38.34 -10.27
N PRO A 470 11.41 -38.35 -10.11
CA PRO A 470 12.18 -37.12 -10.12
C PRO A 470 12.15 -36.45 -11.51
N ASP A 471 12.25 -35.12 -11.56
CA ASP A 471 12.08 -34.34 -12.78
C ASP A 471 12.99 -34.80 -13.93
N PHE A 472 14.24 -35.22 -13.65
CA PHE A 472 15.14 -35.73 -14.68
C PHE A 472 14.65 -37.05 -15.31
N ALA A 473 13.98 -37.91 -14.53
CA ALA A 473 13.41 -39.15 -15.03
C ALA A 473 12.17 -38.85 -15.90
N VAL A 474 11.33 -37.90 -15.47
CA VAL A 474 10.20 -37.40 -16.26
C VAL A 474 10.70 -36.87 -17.61
N MET A 475 11.68 -35.98 -17.61
CA MET A 475 12.27 -35.45 -18.84
C MET A 475 12.81 -36.56 -19.74
N HIS A 476 13.54 -37.53 -19.18
CA HIS A 476 14.06 -38.66 -19.95
C HIS A 476 12.94 -39.52 -20.58
N HIS A 477 11.86 -39.82 -19.85
CA HIS A 477 10.74 -40.57 -20.40
C HIS A 477 10.04 -39.82 -21.53
N VAL A 478 9.75 -38.54 -21.32
CA VAL A 478 9.09 -37.68 -22.32
C VAL A 478 9.96 -37.51 -23.57
N GLN A 479 11.27 -37.30 -23.41
CA GLN A 479 12.22 -37.21 -24.52
C GLN A 479 12.34 -38.52 -25.32
N LYS A 480 12.12 -39.66 -24.68
CA LYS A 480 12.06 -40.99 -25.32
C LYS A 480 10.68 -41.36 -25.86
N GLU A 481 9.78 -40.39 -25.94
CA GLU A 481 8.40 -40.56 -26.43
C GLU A 481 7.63 -41.67 -25.70
N LYS A 482 7.98 -41.91 -24.43
CA LYS A 482 7.21 -42.77 -23.54
C LYS A 482 6.10 -41.94 -22.93
N PHE A 483 4.87 -42.43 -22.98
CA PHE A 483 3.72 -41.80 -22.34
C PHE A 483 3.35 -42.52 -21.04
N LEU A 484 2.44 -41.92 -20.27
CA LEU A 484 1.89 -42.52 -19.06
C LEU A 484 1.14 -43.83 -19.39
N LEU A 485 1.07 -44.73 -18.41
CA LEU A 485 0.12 -45.85 -18.46
C LEU A 485 -1.28 -45.35 -18.09
N GLN A 486 -2.31 -45.99 -18.64
CA GLN A 486 -3.70 -45.67 -18.33
C GLN A 486 -3.97 -45.91 -16.84
N PRO A 487 -4.34 -44.87 -16.07
CA PRO A 487 -4.76 -45.04 -14.70
C PRO A 487 -6.14 -45.73 -14.65
N PRO A 488 -6.43 -46.54 -13.61
CA PRO A 488 -7.70 -47.27 -13.48
C PRO A 488 -8.92 -46.35 -13.35
N GLU A 489 -8.73 -45.08 -12.99
CA GLU A 489 -9.79 -44.08 -12.90
C GLU A 489 -10.32 -43.63 -14.27
N PHE A 490 -9.62 -43.96 -15.37
CA PHE A 490 -10.02 -43.59 -16.73
C PHE A 490 -10.67 -44.75 -17.48
N SER A 491 -11.81 -44.47 -18.12
CA SER A 491 -12.31 -45.34 -19.19
C SER A 491 -11.43 -45.24 -20.44
N ASP A 492 -11.53 -46.22 -21.34
CA ASP A 492 -10.75 -46.22 -22.59
C ASP A 492 -11.03 -44.98 -23.45
N ALA A 493 -12.28 -44.52 -23.48
CA ALA A 493 -12.65 -43.30 -24.20
C ALA A 493 -11.98 -42.07 -23.60
N GLN A 494 -12.04 -41.90 -22.28
CA GLN A 494 -11.41 -40.77 -21.58
C GLN A 494 -9.88 -40.81 -21.68
N TRP A 495 -9.28 -42.01 -21.67
CA TRP A 495 -7.83 -42.14 -21.84
C TRP A 495 -7.38 -41.86 -23.28
N ASN A 496 -8.16 -42.30 -24.28
CA ASN A 496 -7.91 -41.94 -25.68
C ASN A 496 -8.00 -40.43 -25.90
N PHE A 497 -8.94 -39.75 -25.24
CA PHE A 497 -9.02 -38.30 -25.20
C PHE A 497 -7.74 -37.67 -24.63
N VAL A 498 -7.25 -38.12 -23.46
CA VAL A 498 -5.99 -37.63 -22.88
C VAL A 498 -4.80 -37.83 -23.83
N LYS A 499 -4.70 -39.00 -24.48
CA LYS A 499 -3.64 -39.27 -25.47
C LYS A 499 -3.73 -38.32 -26.68
N SER A 500 -4.94 -37.93 -27.09
CA SER A 500 -5.14 -36.98 -28.19
C SER A 500 -4.68 -35.56 -27.84
N LEU A 501 -4.88 -35.12 -26.59
CA LEU A 501 -4.36 -33.83 -26.10
C LEU A 501 -2.82 -33.85 -25.98
N CYS A 502 -2.27 -35.00 -25.56
CA CYS A 502 -0.87 -35.16 -25.22
C CYS A 502 -0.03 -35.84 -26.33
N ALA A 503 -0.45 -35.76 -27.60
CA ALA A 503 0.32 -36.29 -28.71
C ALA A 503 1.75 -35.68 -28.74
N PHE A 504 2.76 -36.52 -29.00
CA PHE A 504 4.16 -36.07 -29.02
C PHE A 504 4.45 -35.05 -30.11
N ASP A 505 3.85 -35.24 -31.29
CA ASP A 505 3.82 -34.24 -32.36
C ASP A 505 2.77 -33.17 -32.03
N PRO A 506 3.16 -31.90 -31.86
CA PRO A 506 2.23 -30.81 -31.55
C PRO A 506 1.10 -30.67 -32.57
N HIS A 507 1.36 -30.93 -33.85
CA HIS A 507 0.36 -30.77 -34.93
C HIS A 507 -0.68 -31.88 -34.94
N ARG A 508 -0.43 -32.97 -34.22
CA ARG A 508 -1.38 -34.09 -34.06
C ARG A 508 -2.23 -33.97 -32.81
N ARG A 509 -2.00 -32.95 -31.99
CA ARG A 509 -2.81 -32.71 -30.79
C ARG A 509 -4.21 -32.26 -31.19
N LEU A 510 -5.20 -32.70 -30.42
CA LEU A 510 -6.58 -32.24 -30.58
C LEU A 510 -6.65 -30.72 -30.38
N THR A 511 -7.41 -30.00 -31.20
CA THR A 511 -7.62 -28.56 -31.00
C THR A 511 -8.48 -28.31 -29.76
N MET A 512 -8.37 -27.12 -29.17
CA MET A 512 -9.21 -26.77 -28.02
C MET A 512 -10.71 -26.80 -28.34
N ASP A 513 -11.14 -26.48 -29.56
CA ASP A 513 -12.54 -26.62 -29.98
C ASP A 513 -13.01 -28.08 -29.89
N GLY A 514 -12.20 -29.02 -30.39
CA GLY A 514 -12.49 -30.45 -30.27
C GLY A 514 -12.48 -30.92 -28.82
N ALA A 515 -11.51 -30.44 -28.03
CA ALA A 515 -11.39 -30.80 -26.63
C ALA A 515 -12.59 -30.34 -25.79
N VAL A 516 -13.11 -29.13 -26.08
CA VAL A 516 -14.31 -28.59 -25.44
C VAL A 516 -15.53 -29.45 -25.72
N GLU A 517 -15.72 -29.92 -26.97
CA GLU A 517 -16.88 -30.77 -27.30
C GLU A 517 -16.80 -32.16 -26.66
N GLU A 518 -15.61 -32.78 -26.59
CA GLU A 518 -15.45 -34.06 -25.87
C GLU A 518 -15.69 -33.91 -24.36
N LEU A 519 -15.11 -32.89 -23.74
CA LEU A 519 -15.30 -32.62 -22.30
C LEU A 519 -16.75 -32.30 -21.95
N LYS A 520 -17.47 -31.61 -22.82
CA LYS A 520 -18.90 -31.34 -22.65
C LYS A 520 -19.71 -32.62 -22.56
N GLU A 521 -19.35 -33.63 -23.35
CA GLU A 521 -20.03 -34.92 -23.31
C GLU A 521 -19.66 -35.71 -22.06
N PHE A 522 -18.40 -35.73 -21.65
CA PHE A 522 -18.01 -36.33 -20.36
C PHE A 522 -18.70 -35.66 -19.17
N ALA A 523 -18.81 -34.32 -19.18
CA ALA A 523 -19.51 -33.57 -18.14
C ALA A 523 -21.02 -33.89 -18.12
N ARG A 524 -21.66 -34.12 -19.28
CA ARG A 524 -23.06 -34.57 -19.33
C ARG A 524 -23.25 -35.97 -18.77
N GLN A 525 -22.33 -36.89 -19.08
CA GLN A 525 -22.35 -38.25 -18.55
C GLN A 525 -22.15 -38.28 -17.03
N GLU A 526 -21.20 -37.48 -16.52
CA GLU A 526 -20.96 -37.28 -15.08
C GLU A 526 -22.24 -36.87 -14.34
N ARG A 527 -22.98 -35.88 -14.87
CA ARG A 527 -24.25 -35.43 -14.27
C ARG A 527 -25.34 -36.49 -14.28
N ARG A 528 -25.42 -37.30 -15.34
CA ARG A 528 -26.42 -38.39 -15.44
C ARG A 528 -26.15 -39.48 -14.41
N ASN A 529 -24.87 -39.86 -14.24
CA ASN A 529 -24.49 -40.91 -13.30
C ASN A 529 -24.69 -40.47 -11.84
N GLY A 530 -24.38 -39.21 -11.50
CA GLY A 530 -24.62 -38.66 -10.16
C GLY A 530 -26.11 -38.53 -9.78
N GLY A 531 -27.00 -38.40 -10.77
CA GLY A 531 -28.45 -38.38 -10.53
C GLY A 531 -29.06 -39.74 -10.21
N HIS A 532 -28.41 -40.84 -10.58
CA HIS A 532 -28.92 -42.20 -10.36
C HIS A 532 -28.62 -42.76 -8.96
N GLU A 533 -27.61 -42.26 -8.25
CA GLU A 533 -27.27 -42.72 -6.90
C GLU A 533 -28.27 -42.25 -5.82
N GLN A 534 -29.13 -41.25 -6.10
CA GLN A 534 -30.17 -40.79 -5.17
C GLN A 534 -31.48 -41.59 -5.19
N MET A 535 -31.68 -42.53 -6.14
CA MET A 535 -32.94 -43.29 -6.25
C MET A 535 -32.89 -44.72 -5.70
N HIS A 536 -31.75 -45.21 -5.23
CA HIS A 536 -31.64 -46.52 -4.57
C HIS A 536 -31.65 -46.37 -3.04
N HIS A 537 -32.72 -45.79 -2.49
CA HIS A 537 -33.10 -46.07 -1.11
C HIS A 537 -33.98 -47.33 -1.11
N PHE A 538 -33.43 -48.37 -0.50
CA PHE A 538 -34.04 -49.66 -0.17
C PHE A 538 -35.52 -49.53 0.22
N GLU A 539 -36.42 -50.08 -0.59
CA GLU A 539 -37.70 -50.57 -0.06
C GLU A 539 -37.44 -51.90 0.66
N PRO A 540 -37.80 -52.05 1.96
CA PRO A 540 -37.72 -53.34 2.61
C PRO A 540 -38.85 -54.23 2.10
N ARG A 541 -38.50 -55.44 1.62
CA ARG A 541 -39.49 -56.52 1.40
C ARG A 541 -40.15 -56.87 2.74
N PRO A 542 -41.47 -57.13 2.76
CA PRO A 542 -42.15 -57.59 3.96
C PRO A 542 -41.79 -59.05 4.26
N GLU A 543 -41.39 -59.32 5.51
CA GLU A 543 -41.32 -60.66 6.07
C GLU A 543 -42.73 -61.18 6.35
N SER A 544 -43.15 -62.19 5.60
CA SER A 544 -44.11 -63.18 6.09
C SER A 544 -44.10 -64.42 5.19
N GLU A 545 -44.13 -65.58 5.85
CA GLU A 545 -44.39 -66.94 5.33
C GLU A 545 -43.16 -67.83 5.08
N LEU A 546 -42.66 -68.36 6.21
CA LEU A 546 -42.44 -69.78 6.52
C LEU A 546 -42.56 -70.77 5.35
N GLU A 547 -41.51 -71.58 5.14
CA GLU A 547 -41.67 -73.04 5.17
C GLU A 547 -40.32 -73.74 5.41
N ASP A 548 -40.37 -74.71 6.33
CA ASP A 548 -39.33 -75.65 6.73
C ASP A 548 -38.85 -76.52 5.56
N SER A 549 -37.55 -76.85 5.54
CA SER A 549 -37.07 -78.24 5.64
C SER A 549 -35.59 -78.34 5.27
N ASP A 550 -34.85 -79.06 6.11
CA ASP A 550 -33.66 -79.90 5.83
C ASP A 550 -33.07 -79.84 4.42
N ASP A 551 -31.77 -79.56 4.31
CA ASP A 551 -30.82 -80.67 4.27
C ASP A 551 -29.37 -80.18 4.37
N SER A 552 -28.60 -81.04 5.02
CA SER A 552 -27.15 -81.12 5.04
C SER A 552 -26.47 -80.85 3.69
N ASP A 553 -25.38 -80.09 3.68
CA ASP A 553 -24.06 -80.70 3.43
C ASP A 553 -22.89 -79.72 3.59
N TRP A 554 -21.78 -80.32 3.98
CA TRP A 554 -20.47 -79.77 4.28
C TRP A 554 -19.63 -79.54 3.01
N GLU A 555 -18.96 -78.38 2.91
CA GLU A 555 -17.50 -78.18 2.77
C GLU A 555 -17.14 -76.73 2.46
#